data_AF-G7E267-F1
#
_entry.id   AF-G7E267-F1
#
_cell.length_a   1.000
_cell.length_b   1.000
_cell.length_c   1.000
_cell.angle_alpha   90.00
_cell.angle_beta   90.00
_cell.angle_gamma   90.00
#
_symmetry.space_group_name_H-M   'P 1'
#
loop_
_entity.id
_entity.type
_entity.pdbx_description
1 polymer ?
#
loop_
_entity_poly.entity_id
_entity_poly.type
_entity_poly.pdbx_seq_one_letter_code
_entity_poly.pdbx_strand_id
1 'polypeptide(L)'
;MGKTQRPSKSSRGKQRGPQSSGANTGALGVRGSLSSRPDGAAQKKGFQVGPKPFDGMYRGKAQKIKQTLIHKAQIKKAYNRVLKSEGAETSTSGSRAVDASGEEGFTARSRKPSAKPKLEQPAPAAKKRPRLSETELAELRQKRLEQHKQYNARTKKGQPNTNAKMGVLLDKIQRSILQIAVVVQSSWSRCVTV
;
A
#
# COMPACT_ATOMS: atom_id res chain seq x y z
N MET A 1 39.80 40.49 -34.87
CA MET A 1 38.94 39.67 -33.99
C MET A 1 39.14 38.20 -34.35
N GLY A 2 39.93 37.49 -33.56
CA GLY A 2 40.39 36.12 -33.86
C GLY A 2 39.35 35.05 -33.48
N LYS A 3 39.15 34.08 -34.38
CA LYS A 3 38.36 32.87 -34.12
C LYS A 3 39.32 31.73 -33.77
N THR A 4 39.23 31.26 -32.53
CA THR A 4 40.00 30.13 -32.00
C THR A 4 39.42 28.80 -32.48
N GLN A 5 40.24 28.01 -33.18
CA GLN A 5 40.01 26.60 -33.51
C GLN A 5 40.08 25.74 -32.23
N ARG A 6 39.09 24.86 -32.03
CA ARG A 6 39.09 23.84 -30.98
C ARG A 6 39.54 22.49 -31.58
N PRO A 7 40.60 21.85 -31.05
CA PRO A 7 41.05 20.56 -31.57
C PRO A 7 40.21 19.38 -31.05
N SER A 8 39.93 18.47 -31.97
CA SER A 8 39.44 17.11 -31.76
C SER A 8 40.44 16.27 -30.96
N LYS A 9 39.97 15.51 -29.96
CA LYS A 9 40.72 14.41 -29.37
C LYS A 9 39.92 13.12 -29.37
N SER A 10 40.61 12.12 -29.89
CA SER A 10 40.25 10.76 -30.19
C SER A 10 40.36 9.82 -28.98
N SER A 11 39.74 8.64 -29.13
CA SER A 11 40.30 7.32 -28.81
C SER A 11 40.82 7.02 -27.39
N ARG A 12 40.20 6.02 -26.75
CA ARG A 12 40.74 4.94 -25.88
C ARG A 12 39.74 4.68 -24.76
N GLY A 13 39.45 3.45 -24.32
CA GLY A 13 40.05 2.17 -24.64
C GLY A 13 39.18 1.08 -24.04
N LYS A 14 39.07 -0.02 -24.79
CA LYS A 14 38.40 -1.24 -24.40
C LYS A 14 39.35 -2.01 -23.48
N GLN A 15 39.10 -1.98 -22.17
CA GLN A 15 39.85 -2.83 -21.24
C GLN A 15 39.25 -4.23 -21.24
N ARG A 16 40.03 -5.19 -21.76
CA ARG A 16 39.91 -6.62 -21.52
C ARG A 16 40.87 -6.99 -20.39
N GLY A 17 40.46 -7.94 -19.56
CA GLY A 17 41.33 -8.79 -18.75
C GLY A 17 40.79 -9.09 -17.35
N PRO A 18 41.22 -10.18 -16.68
CA PRO A 18 41.38 -11.53 -17.21
C PRO A 18 40.70 -12.59 -16.31
N GLN A 19 40.80 -13.83 -16.79
CA GLN A 19 40.31 -15.09 -16.23
C GLN A 19 40.85 -15.36 -14.82
N SER A 20 40.02 -15.90 -13.93
CA SER A 20 40.51 -16.74 -12.85
C SER A 20 39.69 -18.03 -12.77
N SER A 21 40.45 -19.10 -12.89
CA SER A 21 40.13 -20.51 -12.81
C SER A 21 39.72 -20.91 -11.39
N GLY A 22 38.61 -21.62 -11.28
CA GLY A 22 38.23 -22.35 -10.07
C GLY A 22 37.46 -23.60 -10.48
N ALA A 23 38.19 -24.69 -10.66
CA ALA A 23 37.64 -26.03 -10.87
C ALA A 23 36.75 -26.45 -9.69
N ASN A 24 35.69 -27.21 -9.98
CA ASN A 24 35.24 -28.41 -9.26
C ASN A 24 33.78 -28.74 -9.65
N THR A 25 33.54 -29.09 -10.91
CA THR A 25 32.35 -29.87 -11.25
C THR A 25 32.65 -31.33 -10.95
N GLY A 26 32.26 -31.74 -9.74
CA GLY A 26 32.08 -33.15 -9.43
C GLY A 26 31.10 -33.76 -10.43
N ALA A 27 31.60 -34.74 -11.17
CA ALA A 27 30.82 -35.64 -11.98
C ALA A 27 29.85 -36.45 -11.10
N LEU A 28 28.70 -36.79 -11.71
CA LEU A 28 27.71 -37.84 -11.38
C LEU A 28 26.32 -37.28 -11.06
N GLY A 29 25.52 -37.13 -12.11
CA GLY A 29 24.10 -36.78 -11.99
C GLY A 29 23.41 -36.54 -13.32
N VAL A 30 23.53 -37.48 -14.25
CA VAL A 30 22.73 -37.53 -15.49
C VAL A 30 21.24 -37.65 -15.15
N ARG A 31 20.43 -36.67 -15.56
CA ARG A 31 19.20 -36.80 -16.40
C ARG A 31 18.33 -35.55 -16.27
N GLY A 32 18.10 -34.85 -17.39
CA GLY A 32 16.87 -34.07 -17.54
C GLY A 32 16.97 -32.69 -18.19
N SER A 33 17.40 -32.64 -19.44
CA SER A 33 16.90 -31.70 -20.45
C SER A 33 17.22 -30.20 -20.31
N LEU A 34 18.42 -29.87 -20.78
CA LEU A 34 18.66 -28.67 -21.59
C LEU A 34 17.58 -28.50 -22.66
N SER A 35 16.81 -27.43 -22.62
CA SER A 35 16.25 -26.83 -23.84
C SER A 35 16.41 -25.32 -23.78
N SER A 36 17.65 -24.90 -23.97
CA SER A 36 17.89 -23.58 -24.54
C SER A 36 17.76 -23.69 -26.06
N ARG A 37 16.79 -22.95 -26.61
CA ARG A 37 16.65 -22.42 -28.00
C ARG A 37 15.94 -23.33 -29.02
N PRO A 38 15.11 -22.78 -29.95
CA PRO A 38 15.30 -21.50 -30.64
C PRO A 38 14.08 -20.56 -30.71
N ASP A 39 14.36 -19.30 -31.08
CA ASP A 39 13.39 -18.36 -31.64
C ASP A 39 12.57 -19.05 -32.75
N GLY A 40 11.24 -19.13 -32.59
CA GLY A 40 10.32 -19.59 -33.63
C GLY A 40 9.47 -20.82 -33.33
N ALA A 41 9.61 -21.48 -32.18
CA ALA A 41 8.70 -22.57 -31.79
C ALA A 41 7.33 -21.99 -31.39
N ALA A 42 6.39 -21.94 -32.33
CA ALA A 42 5.01 -21.55 -32.09
C ALA A 42 4.41 -22.47 -31.01
N GLN A 43 4.35 -21.97 -29.78
CA GLN A 43 3.79 -22.70 -28.66
C GLN A 43 2.34 -23.06 -28.98
N LYS A 44 2.03 -24.36 -28.93
CA LYS A 44 0.67 -24.90 -29.06
C LYS A 44 -0.22 -24.17 -28.05
N LYS A 45 -1.04 -23.23 -28.53
CA LYS A 45 -1.93 -22.44 -27.67
C LYS A 45 -2.99 -23.40 -27.16
N GLY A 46 -2.84 -23.83 -25.90
CA GLY A 46 -3.89 -24.53 -25.17
C GLY A 46 -5.17 -23.69 -25.08
N PHE A 47 -6.21 -24.26 -24.49
CA PHE A 47 -7.54 -23.67 -24.41
C PHE A 47 -7.50 -22.19 -23.97
N GLN A 48 -7.83 -21.29 -24.89
CA GLN A 48 -7.88 -19.86 -24.63
C GLN A 48 -9.26 -19.51 -24.08
N VAL A 49 -9.32 -19.38 -22.76
CA VAL A 49 -10.53 -18.92 -22.06
C VAL A 49 -10.67 -17.42 -22.27
N GLY A 50 -11.41 -17.04 -23.31
CA GLY A 50 -11.83 -15.66 -23.57
C GLY A 50 -10.81 -14.74 -24.25
N PRO A 51 -11.23 -13.50 -24.56
CA PRO A 51 -10.40 -12.53 -25.25
C PRO A 51 -9.12 -12.25 -24.46
N LYS A 52 -7.99 -12.19 -25.17
CA LYS A 52 -6.70 -11.86 -24.56
C LYS A 52 -6.82 -10.49 -23.87
N PRO A 53 -6.46 -10.35 -22.58
CA PRO A 53 -6.56 -9.07 -21.90
C PRO A 53 -5.76 -8.03 -22.67
N PHE A 54 -6.34 -6.84 -22.85
CA PHE A 54 -5.68 -5.75 -23.55
C PHE A 54 -4.37 -5.37 -22.83
N ASP A 55 -3.34 -5.10 -23.61
CA ASP A 55 -2.01 -4.82 -23.08
C ASP A 55 -2.06 -3.50 -22.29
N GLY A 56 -1.97 -3.58 -20.96
CA GLY A 56 -2.15 -2.42 -20.07
C GLY A 56 -3.23 -2.56 -18.99
N MET A 57 -4.11 -3.56 -19.04
CA MET A 57 -5.17 -3.73 -18.02
C MET A 57 -4.61 -3.87 -16.60
N TYR A 58 -3.44 -4.50 -16.45
CA TYR A 58 -2.77 -4.67 -15.16
C TYR A 58 -1.70 -3.60 -14.87
N ARG A 59 -1.39 -2.69 -15.81
CA ARG A 59 -0.36 -1.65 -15.61
C ARG A 59 -0.74 -0.65 -14.52
N GLY A 60 -2.01 -0.26 -14.42
CA GLY A 60 -2.46 0.72 -13.42
C GLY A 60 -2.25 0.24 -11.98
N LYS A 61 -2.48 -1.05 -11.70
CA LYS A 61 -2.22 -1.64 -10.38
C LYS A 61 -0.72 -1.71 -10.09
N ALA A 62 0.08 -2.16 -11.06
CA ALA A 62 1.54 -2.21 -10.92
C ALA A 62 2.14 -0.83 -10.64
N GLN A 63 1.68 0.21 -11.34
CA GLN A 63 2.10 1.60 -11.11
C GLN A 63 1.73 2.10 -9.71
N LYS A 64 0.49 1.83 -9.25
CA LYS A 64 0.07 2.17 -7.88
C LYS A 64 0.92 1.47 -6.83
N ILE A 65 1.17 0.16 -7.00
CA ILE A 65 2.04 -0.61 -6.09
C ILE A 65 3.44 0.01 -6.08
N LYS A 66 4.01 0.34 -7.23
CA LYS A 66 5.32 1.02 -7.33
C LYS A 66 5.35 2.35 -6.59
N GLN A 67 4.36 3.23 -6.82
CA GLN A 67 4.26 4.53 -6.15
C GLN A 67 4.14 4.39 -4.63
N THR A 68 3.29 3.46 -4.15
CA THR A 68 3.11 3.23 -2.70
C THR A 68 4.39 2.71 -2.04
N LEU A 69 5.14 1.82 -2.71
CA LEU A 69 6.43 1.33 -2.22
C LEU A 69 7.48 2.44 -2.15
N ILE A 70 7.59 3.28 -3.19
CA ILE A 70 8.52 4.41 -3.22
C ILE A 70 8.20 5.39 -2.07
N HIS A 71 6.94 5.74 -1.88
CA HIS A 71 6.53 6.67 -0.82
C HIS A 71 6.84 6.14 0.59
N LYS A 72 6.52 4.86 0.86
CA LYS A 72 6.86 4.22 2.15
C LYS A 72 8.37 4.21 2.40
N ALA A 73 9.18 3.96 1.37
CA ALA A 73 10.63 3.99 1.49
C ALA A 73 11.16 5.41 1.78
N GLN A 74 10.59 6.44 1.14
CA GLN A 74 10.94 7.83 1.40
C GLN A 74 10.61 8.25 2.84
N ILE A 75 9.41 7.90 3.34
CA ILE A 75 9.02 8.16 4.73
C ILE A 75 10.01 7.50 5.70
N LYS A 76 10.31 6.22 5.51
CA LYS A 76 11.26 5.49 6.37
C LYS A 76 12.66 6.12 6.34
N LYS A 77 13.11 6.55 5.16
CA LYS A 77 14.40 7.24 5.01
C LYS A 77 14.42 8.59 5.73
N ALA A 78 13.36 9.38 5.60
CA ALA A 78 13.24 10.68 6.27
C ALA A 78 13.17 10.51 7.80
N TYR A 79 12.38 9.56 8.29
CA TYR A 79 12.29 9.23 9.72
C TYR A 79 13.65 8.84 10.31
N ASN A 80 14.37 7.92 9.66
CA ASN A 80 15.70 7.52 10.11
C ASN A 80 16.72 8.66 10.05
N ARG A 81 16.52 9.65 9.15
CA ARG A 81 17.37 10.85 9.10
C ARG A 81 17.14 11.74 10.33
N VAL A 82 15.88 11.95 10.71
CA VAL A 82 15.50 12.73 11.89
C VAL A 82 15.95 12.04 13.18
N LEU A 83 15.70 10.73 13.30
CA LEU A 83 16.11 9.94 14.47
C LEU A 83 17.62 10.01 14.72
N LYS A 84 18.42 9.99 13.64
CA LYS A 84 19.89 10.15 13.71
C LYS A 84 20.30 11.56 14.10
N SER A 85 19.64 12.60 13.60
CA SER A 85 19.96 13.99 13.95
C SER A 85 19.55 14.35 15.38
N GLU A 86 18.53 13.70 15.91
CA GLU A 86 17.99 13.95 17.26
C GLU A 86 18.69 13.12 18.35
N GLY A 87 19.71 12.32 18.00
CA GLY A 87 20.58 11.65 18.98
C GLY A 87 19.97 10.40 19.64
N ALA A 88 18.85 9.88 19.13
CA ALA A 88 18.29 8.61 19.60
C ALA A 88 19.02 7.42 18.94
N GLU A 89 20.30 7.25 19.29
CA GLU A 89 21.07 6.03 19.03
C GLU A 89 20.63 4.92 20.01
N THR A 90 19.36 4.51 19.97
CA THR A 90 18.94 3.26 20.63
C THR A 90 19.28 2.09 19.70
N SER A 91 20.55 1.70 19.73
CA SER A 91 21.06 0.33 19.53
C SER A 91 20.17 -0.61 18.67
N THR A 92 20.07 -0.35 17.37
CA THR A 92 19.85 -1.37 16.33
C THR A 92 20.69 -1.05 15.09
N SER A 93 21.89 -0.54 15.31
CA SER A 93 23.00 -0.55 14.36
C SER A 93 23.62 -1.96 14.36
N GLY A 94 22.94 -2.95 13.80
CA GLY A 94 23.43 -4.34 13.85
C GLY A 94 22.62 -5.34 13.05
N SER A 95 22.42 -5.12 11.75
CA SER A 95 22.09 -6.22 10.82
C SER A 95 22.41 -5.81 9.38
N ARG A 96 23.70 -5.78 9.06
CA ARG A 96 24.19 -6.10 7.72
C ARG A 96 25.17 -7.26 7.87
N ALA A 97 24.91 -8.33 7.13
CA ALA A 97 25.68 -9.56 6.91
C ALA A 97 25.47 -10.72 7.90
N VAL A 98 24.60 -11.68 7.56
CA VAL A 98 24.98 -13.10 7.30
C VAL A 98 24.04 -13.65 6.22
N ASP A 99 24.61 -14.16 5.13
CA ASP A 99 23.99 -15.07 4.17
C ASP A 99 24.40 -16.51 4.55
N ALA A 100 23.52 -17.48 4.30
CA ALA A 100 23.71 -18.95 4.33
C ALA A 100 23.48 -19.74 5.64
N SER A 101 22.29 -20.38 5.65
CA SER A 101 21.99 -21.81 5.90
C SER A 101 22.07 -22.41 7.30
N GLY A 102 20.91 -22.92 7.75
CA GLY A 102 20.84 -24.26 8.35
C GLY A 102 19.81 -24.43 9.48
N GLU A 103 18.60 -24.87 9.12
CA GLU A 103 17.79 -25.91 9.80
C GLU A 103 17.28 -25.60 11.25
N GLU A 104 16.03 -25.75 11.68
CA GLU A 104 14.96 -26.71 11.38
C GLU A 104 13.62 -26.07 11.80
N GLY A 105 12.51 -26.50 11.20
CA GLY A 105 11.17 -26.13 11.67
C GLY A 105 10.06 -26.11 10.62
N PHE A 106 10.25 -26.79 9.49
CA PHE A 106 9.16 -27.07 8.55
C PHE A 106 8.30 -28.21 9.13
N THR A 107 7.44 -27.93 10.11
CA THR A 107 6.35 -28.87 10.40
C THR A 107 5.35 -28.78 9.25
N ALA A 108 5.45 -29.75 8.34
CA ALA A 108 4.36 -30.16 7.49
C ALA A 108 3.14 -30.51 8.36
N ARG A 109 2.23 -29.55 8.59
CA ARG A 109 0.87 -29.85 9.03
C ARG A 109 -0.07 -29.68 7.86
N SER A 110 -0.26 -30.80 7.18
CA SER A 110 -1.55 -31.37 6.85
C SER A 110 -2.68 -30.38 6.55
N ARG A 111 -3.18 -30.49 5.31
CA ARG A 111 -4.50 -30.07 4.88
C ARG A 111 -5.57 -30.34 5.96
N LYS A 112 -6.20 -29.28 6.46
CA LYS A 112 -7.65 -29.22 6.73
C LYS A 112 -8.07 -27.75 6.86
N PRO A 113 -9.19 -27.34 6.26
CA PRO A 113 -9.71 -25.99 6.42
C PRO A 113 -10.19 -25.84 7.86
N SER A 114 -9.48 -25.03 8.66
CA SER A 114 -9.97 -24.61 9.96
C SER A 114 -11.16 -23.67 9.75
N ALA A 115 -12.36 -24.27 9.76
CA ALA A 115 -13.56 -23.58 10.20
C ALA A 115 -13.21 -22.87 11.52
N LYS A 116 -13.30 -21.54 11.51
CA LYS A 116 -13.10 -20.75 12.72
C LYS A 116 -14.13 -21.24 13.76
N PRO A 117 -13.74 -21.70 14.95
CA PRO A 117 -14.68 -21.82 16.04
C PRO A 117 -15.21 -20.42 16.29
N LYS A 118 -16.50 -20.27 16.05
CA LYS A 118 -17.30 -19.13 16.46
C LYS A 118 -17.23 -19.14 17.99
N LEU A 119 -16.27 -18.40 18.56
CA LEU A 119 -16.34 -17.99 19.95
C LEU A 119 -17.61 -17.16 20.05
N GLU A 120 -18.62 -17.84 20.53
CA GLU A 120 -19.89 -17.33 20.99
C GLU A 120 -19.56 -16.38 22.14
N GLN A 121 -19.24 -15.13 21.79
CA GLN A 121 -19.44 -14.04 22.73
C GLN A 121 -20.92 -14.12 23.10
N PRO A 122 -21.29 -14.22 24.40
CA PRO A 122 -22.68 -14.07 24.78
C PRO A 122 -23.13 -12.74 24.20
N ALA A 123 -24.07 -12.81 23.26
CA ALA A 123 -24.56 -11.65 22.56
C ALA A 123 -24.89 -10.59 23.61
N PRO A 124 -24.22 -9.41 23.63
CA PRO A 124 -24.65 -8.35 24.52
C PRO A 124 -26.09 -8.10 24.14
N ALA A 125 -27.00 -8.43 25.07
CA ALA A 125 -28.44 -8.42 24.90
C ALA A 125 -28.78 -7.26 23.98
N ALA A 126 -29.19 -7.59 22.75
CA ALA A 126 -29.34 -6.62 21.69
C ALA A 126 -30.26 -5.54 22.23
N LYS A 127 -29.68 -4.43 22.70
CA LYS A 127 -30.42 -3.21 23.04
C LYS A 127 -31.19 -2.97 21.77
N LYS A 128 -32.50 -3.25 21.81
CA LYS A 128 -33.38 -3.20 20.66
C LYS A 128 -33.22 -1.79 20.11
N ARG A 129 -32.35 -1.63 19.10
CA ARG A 129 -32.17 -0.33 18.44
C ARG A 129 -33.58 0.02 18.01
N PRO A 130 -34.11 1.19 18.40
CA PRO A 130 -35.46 1.56 18.00
C PRO A 130 -35.53 1.34 16.49
N ARG A 131 -36.40 0.43 16.06
CA ARG A 131 -36.66 0.22 14.64
C ARG A 131 -37.34 1.52 14.22
N LEU A 132 -36.54 2.46 13.73
CA LEU A 132 -37.02 3.68 13.10
C LEU A 132 -38.12 3.26 12.12
N SER A 133 -39.20 4.03 12.09
CA SER A 133 -40.34 3.73 11.24
C SER A 133 -39.89 3.67 9.78
N GLU A 134 -40.59 2.89 8.94
CA GLU A 134 -40.22 2.74 7.53
C GLU A 134 -40.18 4.10 6.79
N THR A 135 -41.03 5.03 7.25
CA THR A 135 -41.07 6.43 6.83
C THR A 135 -39.79 7.19 7.22
N GLU A 136 -39.33 7.10 8.47
CA GLU A 136 -38.08 7.73 8.92
C GLU A 136 -36.84 7.19 8.19
N LEU A 137 -36.82 5.89 7.85
CA LEU A 137 -35.73 5.31 7.07
C LEU A 137 -35.69 5.87 5.64
N ALA A 138 -36.85 6.06 5.01
CA ALA A 138 -36.95 6.62 3.68
C ALA A 138 -36.44 8.08 3.66
N GLU A 139 -36.83 8.87 4.65
CA GLU A 139 -36.33 10.24 4.83
C GLU A 139 -34.82 10.27 5.05
N LEU A 140 -34.28 9.36 5.88
CA LEU A 140 -32.83 9.28 6.10
C LEU A 140 -32.07 8.93 4.81
N ARG A 141 -32.64 8.06 3.96
CA ARG A 141 -32.08 7.73 2.65
C ARG A 141 -32.11 8.93 1.71
N GLN A 142 -33.24 9.65 1.65
CA GLN A 142 -33.36 10.88 0.85
C GLN A 142 -32.35 11.93 1.30
N LYS A 143 -32.24 12.17 2.60
CA LYS A 143 -31.27 13.11 3.19
C LYS A 143 -29.83 12.76 2.83
N ARG A 144 -29.47 11.48 2.83
CA ARG A 144 -28.13 11.04 2.39
C ARG A 144 -27.91 11.28 0.89
N LEU A 145 -28.91 11.04 0.05
CA LEU A 145 -28.83 11.29 -1.38
C LEU A 145 -28.70 12.78 -1.69
N GLU A 146 -29.45 13.63 -0.99
CA GLU A 146 -29.35 15.09 -1.10
C GLU A 146 -27.98 15.60 -0.66
N GLN A 147 -27.51 15.14 0.51
CA GLN A 147 -26.15 15.45 0.98
C GLN A 147 -25.09 15.01 -0.03
N HIS A 148 -25.24 13.81 -0.61
CA HIS A 148 -24.33 13.30 -1.63
C HIS A 148 -24.40 14.12 -2.93
N LYS A 149 -25.59 14.54 -3.35
CA LYS A 149 -25.81 15.41 -4.52
C LYS A 149 -25.18 16.78 -4.31
N GLN A 150 -25.34 17.36 -3.12
CA GLN A 150 -24.72 18.63 -2.74
C GLN A 150 -23.18 18.52 -2.67
N TYR A 151 -22.65 17.45 -2.08
CA TYR A 151 -21.21 17.23 -1.95
C TYR A 151 -20.52 17.02 -3.30
N ASN A 152 -21.21 16.36 -4.25
CA ASN A 152 -20.70 16.09 -5.58
C ASN A 152 -21.10 17.15 -6.62
N ALA A 153 -21.81 18.20 -6.21
CA ALA A 153 -22.13 19.32 -7.09
C ALA A 153 -20.83 19.96 -7.59
N ARG A 154 -20.75 20.11 -8.92
CA ARG A 154 -19.66 20.79 -9.61
C ARG A 154 -20.14 22.15 -10.10
N THR A 155 -19.24 23.12 -10.12
CA THR A 155 -19.53 24.44 -10.70
C THR A 155 -19.70 24.32 -12.22
N LYS A 156 -20.23 25.36 -12.87
CA LYS A 156 -20.37 25.41 -14.34
C LYS A 156 -19.04 25.16 -15.09
N LYS A 157 -17.90 25.41 -14.42
CA LYS A 157 -16.55 25.17 -14.94
C LYS A 157 -16.02 23.76 -14.62
N GLY A 158 -16.84 22.86 -14.07
CA GLY A 158 -16.47 21.50 -13.70
C GLY A 158 -15.65 21.37 -12.42
N GLN A 159 -15.38 22.48 -11.71
CA GLN A 159 -14.60 22.45 -10.48
C GLN A 159 -15.45 21.94 -9.31
N PRO A 160 -14.85 21.21 -8.35
CA PRO A 160 -15.54 20.82 -7.13
C PRO A 160 -16.02 22.06 -6.37
N ASN A 161 -17.28 22.08 -5.93
CA ASN A 161 -17.80 23.18 -5.12
C ASN A 161 -17.24 23.09 -3.69
N THR A 162 -16.15 23.81 -3.44
CA THR A 162 -15.46 23.84 -2.13
C THR A 162 -16.30 24.46 -1.04
N ASN A 163 -17.14 25.45 -1.36
CA ASN A 163 -17.94 26.17 -0.37
C ASN A 163 -18.97 25.25 0.31
N ALA A 164 -19.65 24.41 -0.47
CA ALA A 164 -20.59 23.41 0.07
C ALA A 164 -19.89 22.37 0.96
N LYS A 165 -18.67 21.97 0.60
CA LYS A 165 -17.87 21.02 1.39
C LYS A 165 -17.33 21.65 2.67
N MET A 166 -16.92 22.92 2.60
CA MET A 166 -16.45 23.69 3.75
C MET A 166 -17.57 23.90 4.77
N GLY A 167 -18.80 24.18 4.34
CA GLY A 167 -19.94 24.30 5.25
C GLY A 167 -20.13 23.06 6.13
N VAL A 168 -20.10 21.86 5.53
CA VAL A 168 -20.22 20.59 6.28
C VAL A 168 -19.03 20.35 7.21
N LEU A 169 -17.82 20.77 6.82
CA LEU A 169 -16.63 20.65 7.65
C LEU A 169 -16.70 21.58 8.86
N LEU A 170 -17.12 22.82 8.66
CA LEU A 170 -17.31 23.81 9.72
C LEU A 170 -18.38 23.36 10.71
N ASP A 171 -19.50 22.82 10.22
CA ASP A 171 -20.56 22.24 11.05
C ASP A 171 -20.03 21.10 11.96
N LYS A 172 -19.16 20.24 11.42
CA LYS A 172 -18.54 19.16 12.20
C LYS A 172 -17.60 19.71 13.28
N ILE A 173 -16.82 20.73 12.95
CA ILE A 173 -15.91 21.38 13.91
C ILE A 173 -16.73 22.02 15.03
N GLN A 174 -17.75 22.80 14.70
CA GLN A 174 -18.64 23.43 15.68
C GLN A 174 -19.31 22.40 16.60
N ARG A 175 -19.85 21.30 16.04
CA ARG A 175 -20.42 20.20 16.84
C ARG A 175 -19.40 19.53 17.75
N SER A 176 -18.16 19.34 17.28
CA SER A 176 -17.10 18.75 18.10
C SER A 176 -16.74 19.66 19.28
N ILE A 177 -16.69 20.98 19.05
CA ILE A 177 -16.44 21.98 20.10
C ILE A 177 -17.57 21.96 21.12
N LEU A 178 -18.84 21.93 20.66
CA LEU A 178 -19.99 21.86 21.56
C LEU A 178 -20.00 20.56 22.37
N GLN A 179 -19.66 19.41 21.77
CA GLN A 179 -19.55 18.16 22.52
C GLN A 179 -18.44 18.20 23.57
N ILE A 180 -17.29 18.78 23.25
CA ILE A 180 -16.20 18.97 24.22
C ILE A 180 -16.68 19.88 25.35
N ALA A 181 -17.36 20.98 25.05
CA ALA A 181 -17.91 21.89 26.05
C ALA A 181 -18.90 21.18 26.98
N VAL A 182 -19.81 20.37 26.44
CA VAL A 182 -20.78 19.58 27.24
C VAL A 182 -20.07 18.56 28.14
N VAL A 183 -19.03 17.89 27.64
CA VAL A 183 -18.24 16.93 28.43
C VAL A 183 -17.48 17.64 29.55
N VAL A 184 -16.87 18.79 29.25
CA VAL A 184 -16.15 19.62 30.23
C VAL A 184 -17.11 20.14 31.30
N GLN A 185 -18.27 20.66 30.92
CA GLN A 185 -19.30 21.13 31.85
C GLN A 185 -19.84 19.99 32.73
N SER A 186 -20.09 18.81 32.15
CA SER A 186 -20.52 17.63 32.90
C SER A 186 -19.47 17.14 33.89
N SER A 187 -18.18 17.23 33.53
CA SER A 187 -17.06 16.89 34.42
C SER A 187 -16.95 17.91 35.56
N TRP A 188 -17.13 19.20 35.26
CA TRP A 188 -17.05 20.25 36.27
C TRP A 188 -18.19 20.17 37.28
N SER A 189 -19.43 19.93 36.82
CA SER A 189 -20.59 19.74 37.72
C SER A 189 -20.44 18.53 38.64
N ARG A 190 -19.81 17.43 38.19
CA ARG A 190 -19.54 16.27 39.05
C ARG A 190 -18.53 16.55 40.16
N CYS A 191 -17.56 17.43 39.93
CA CYS A 191 -16.56 17.78 40.95
C CYS A 191 -17.09 18.78 42.00
N VAL A 192 -18.16 19.53 41.71
CA VAL A 192 -18.73 20.54 42.63
C VAL A 192 -19.78 19.94 43.58
N THR A 193 -20.26 18.72 43.32
CA THR A 193 -21.33 18.08 44.11
C THR A 193 -20.82 17.02 45.10
N VAL A 194 -19.52 17.03 45.40
CA VAL A 194 -18.85 16.15 46.40
C VAL A 194 -18.23 17.04 47.47
#